data_AF-A0A2E1VR58-F1
#
_entry.id   AF-A0A2E1VR58-F1
#
_cell.length_a   1.000
_cell.length_b   1.000
_cell.length_c   1.000
_cell.angle_alpha   90.00
_cell.angle_beta   90.00
_cell.angle_gamma   90.00
#
_symmetry.space_group_name_H-M   'P 1'
#
loop_
_entity.id
_entity.type
_entity.pdbx_description
1 polymer ?
#
loop_
_entity_poly.entity_id
_entity_poly.type
_entity_poly.pdbx_seq_one_letter_code
_entity_poly.pdbx_strand_id
1 'polypeptide(L)'
;METTVLTVTARDQSGTRAALKVRQEGGMPANITGGGQPTQVITVNRREFDAAVRKGFRAFELELEGAKTRVCLQEVQWDSMGDDILHVEFLRDADGSIFAERKAKAEAEED
;
A
#
# COMPACT_ATOMS: atom_id res chain seq x y z
N MET A 1 -5.33 15.42 1.13
CA MET A 1 -4.68 14.09 1.27
C MET A 1 -3.75 14.14 2.48
N GLU A 2 -3.83 13.16 3.38
CA GLU A 2 -2.97 12.99 4.56
C GLU A 2 -2.27 11.62 4.50
N THR A 3 -1.25 11.40 5.34
CA THR A 3 -0.54 10.11 5.46
C THR A 3 -0.75 9.48 6.83
N THR A 4 -0.86 8.15 6.87
CA THR A 4 -0.78 7.36 8.12
C THR A 4 0.38 6.36 8.05
N VAL A 5 0.92 5.97 9.20
CA VAL A 5 1.98 4.97 9.30
C VAL A 5 1.37 3.56 9.27
N LEU A 6 1.99 2.63 8.56
CA LEU A 6 1.67 1.20 8.60
C LEU A 6 2.93 0.40 8.89
N THR A 7 2.83 -0.53 9.84
CA THR A 7 3.92 -1.48 10.09
C THR A 7 3.84 -2.60 9.05
N VAL A 8 4.98 -2.92 8.44
CA VAL A 8 5.07 -3.95 7.40
C VAL A 8 6.25 -4.87 7.66
N THR A 9 6.20 -6.08 7.08
CA THR A 9 7.31 -7.04 7.15
C THR A 9 7.77 -7.42 5.76
N ALA A 10 9.07 -7.65 5.60
CA ALA A 10 9.63 -8.14 4.34
C ALA A 10 9.14 -9.57 4.06
N ARG A 11 9.17 -9.95 2.79
CA ARG A 11 8.88 -11.32 2.35
C ARG A 11 9.99 -11.82 1.44
N ASP A 12 10.29 -13.11 1.57
CA ASP A 12 11.28 -13.77 0.71
C ASP A 12 10.66 -14.39 -0.54
N GLN A 13 9.35 -14.64 -0.51
CA GLN A 13 8.63 -15.36 -1.57
C GLN A 13 7.53 -14.50 -2.20
N SER A 14 7.48 -14.50 -3.52
CA SER A 14 6.45 -13.86 -4.35
C SER A 14 5.59 -14.91 -5.08
N GLY A 15 4.56 -14.44 -5.79
CA GLY A 15 3.65 -15.28 -6.57
C GLY A 15 2.42 -15.79 -5.81
N THR A 16 1.53 -16.46 -6.54
CA THR A 16 0.15 -16.78 -6.11
C THR A 16 0.08 -17.60 -4.82
N ARG A 17 0.92 -18.63 -4.69
CA ARG A 17 0.91 -19.52 -3.50
C ARG A 17 1.39 -18.80 -2.25
N ALA A 18 2.45 -17.99 -2.37
CA ALA A 18 2.96 -17.20 -1.25
C ALA A 18 1.94 -16.14 -0.82
N ALA A 19 1.32 -15.45 -1.78
CA ALA A 19 0.26 -14.47 -1.51
C ALA A 19 -0.99 -15.11 -0.88
N LEU A 20 -1.35 -16.33 -1.29
CA LEU A 20 -2.43 -17.09 -0.65
C LEU A 20 -2.12 -17.40 0.80
N LYS A 21 -0.89 -17.86 1.09
CA LYS A 21 -0.46 -18.16 2.46
C LYS A 21 -0.51 -16.93 3.36
N VAL A 22 -0.01 -15.79 2.89
CA VAL A 22 -0.09 -14.52 3.63
C VAL A 22 -1.54 -14.16 3.99
N ARG A 23 -2.48 -14.31 3.06
CA ARG A 23 -3.91 -14.07 3.32
C ARG A 23 -4.49 -15.05 4.34
N GLN A 24 -4.13 -16.33 4.26
CA GLN A 24 -4.56 -17.34 5.23
C GLN A 24 -4.04 -17.06 6.65
N GLU A 25 -2.87 -16.42 6.77
CA GLU A 25 -2.28 -15.97 8.04
C GLU A 25 -2.84 -14.61 8.51
N GLY A 26 -3.80 -14.03 7.79
CA GLY A 26 -4.43 -12.76 8.14
C GLY A 26 -3.67 -11.51 7.71
N GLY A 27 -2.55 -11.66 6.98
CA GLY A 27 -1.80 -10.57 6.38
C GLY A 27 -2.35 -10.16 5.01
N MET A 28 -1.93 -8.99 4.53
CA MET A 28 -2.21 -8.54 3.17
C MET A 28 -0.91 -8.51 2.34
N PRO A 29 -0.82 -9.26 1.23
CA PRO A 29 0.34 -9.20 0.35
C PRO A 29 0.37 -7.85 -0.38
N ALA A 30 1.57 -7.25 -0.50
CA ALA A 30 1.75 -5.98 -1.18
C ALA A 30 3.11 -5.85 -1.87
N ASN A 31 3.17 -4.91 -2.82
CA ASN A 31 4.38 -4.54 -3.55
C ASN A 31 4.72 -3.06 -3.31
N ILE A 32 6.00 -2.73 -3.18
CA ILE A 32 6.51 -1.35 -3.25
C ILE A 32 7.37 -1.22 -4.51
N THR A 33 6.99 -0.31 -5.42
CA THR A 33 7.68 -0.07 -6.70
C THR A 33 8.06 1.40 -6.88
N GLY A 34 8.80 1.74 -7.94
CA GLY A 34 9.16 3.13 -8.27
C GLY A 34 10.41 3.65 -7.57
N GLY A 35 10.72 4.93 -7.80
CA GLY A 35 11.91 5.60 -7.26
C GLY A 35 13.25 5.09 -7.80
N GLY A 36 13.25 4.40 -8.95
CA GLY A 36 14.45 3.76 -9.51
C GLY A 36 15.00 2.59 -8.68
N GLN A 37 14.26 2.14 -7.67
CA GLN A 37 14.64 1.04 -6.78
C GLN A 37 13.96 -0.27 -7.20
N PRO A 38 14.57 -1.44 -6.89
CA PRO A 38 13.93 -2.72 -7.10
C PRO A 38 12.56 -2.82 -6.41
N THR A 39 11.66 -3.61 -6.99
CA THR A 39 10.39 -3.94 -6.35
C THR A 39 10.64 -4.68 -5.05
N GLN A 40 10.00 -4.24 -3.97
CA GLN A 40 10.04 -4.92 -2.68
C GLN A 40 8.69 -5.56 -2.40
N VAL A 41 8.70 -6.85 -2.08
CA VAL A 41 7.50 -7.58 -1.67
C VAL A 41 7.39 -7.57 -0.15
N ILE A 42 6.21 -7.23 0.35
CA ILE A 42 5.96 -7.07 1.80
C ILE A 42 4.64 -7.72 2.20
N THR A 43 4.48 -7.92 3.50
CA THR A 43 3.19 -8.16 4.15
C THR A 43 2.79 -6.92 4.92
N VAL A 44 1.56 -6.47 4.71
CA VAL A 44 0.94 -5.36 5.44
C VAL A 44 -0.04 -5.94 6.47
N ASN A 45 -0.16 -5.29 7.62
CA ASN A 45 -1.25 -5.58 8.53
C ASN A 45 -2.59 -5.24 7.86
N ARG A 46 -3.38 -6.28 7.56
CA ARG A 46 -4.64 -6.15 6.82
C ARG A 46 -5.64 -5.24 7.54
N ARG A 47 -5.79 -5.39 8.85
CA ARG A 47 -6.78 -4.61 9.62
C ARG A 47 -6.44 -3.12 9.65
N GLU A 48 -5.16 -2.79 9.82
CA GLU A 48 -4.71 -1.39 9.80
C GLU A 48 -4.90 -0.77 8.42
N PHE A 49 -4.56 -1.51 7.36
CA PHE A 49 -4.73 -1.06 6.00
C PHE A 49 -6.20 -0.84 5.63
N ASP A 50 -7.07 -1.82 5.91
CA ASP A 50 -8.51 -1.74 5.63
C ASP A 50 -9.13 -0.53 6.34
N ALA A 51 -8.77 -0.31 7.61
CA ALA A 51 -9.25 0.83 8.38
C ALA A 51 -8.77 2.16 7.80
N ALA A 52 -7.52 2.24 7.33
CA ALA A 52 -6.98 3.45 6.73
C ALA A 52 -7.63 3.77 5.38
N VAL A 53 -7.80 2.79 4.50
CA VAL A 53 -8.43 2.98 3.19
C VAL A 53 -9.88 3.44 3.34
N ARG A 54 -10.63 2.86 4.30
CA ARG A 54 -12.01 3.27 4.63
C ARG A 54 -12.10 4.69 5.18
N LYS A 55 -11.06 5.16 5.88
CA LYS A 55 -10.95 6.55 6.34
C LYS A 55 -10.52 7.53 5.24
N GLY A 56 -10.31 7.05 4.01
CA GLY A 56 -9.92 7.90 2.88
C GLY A 56 -8.41 8.09 2.72
N PHE A 57 -7.58 7.40 3.51
CA PHE A 57 -6.13 7.47 3.29
C PHE A 57 -5.76 6.82 1.95
N ARG A 58 -4.89 7.50 1.20
CA ARG A 58 -4.38 7.08 -0.11
C ARG A 58 -2.84 7.16 -0.19
N ALA A 59 -2.19 7.65 0.86
CA ALA A 59 -0.75 7.71 1.00
C ALA A 59 -0.35 7.31 2.42
N PHE A 60 0.86 6.76 2.54
CA PHE A 60 1.30 6.03 3.71
C PHE A 60 2.79 6.25 3.95
N GLU A 61 3.20 6.12 5.20
CA GLU A 61 4.60 5.84 5.56
C GLU A 61 4.68 4.37 5.98
N LEU A 62 5.38 3.56 5.18
CA LEU A 62 5.58 2.15 5.49
C LEU A 62 6.83 2.01 6.36
N GLU A 63 6.66 1.45 7.55
CA GLU A 63 7.75 1.16 8.47
C GLU A 63 8.17 -0.30 8.33
N LEU A 64 9.37 -0.51 7.79
CA LEU A 64 9.99 -1.81 7.56
C LEU A 64 11.33 -1.84 8.30
N GLU A 65 11.44 -2.68 9.33
CA GLU A 65 12.68 -2.88 10.09
C GLU A 65 13.32 -1.58 10.60
N GLY A 66 12.47 -0.60 10.98
CA GLY A 66 12.88 0.72 11.47
C GLY A 66 13.19 1.74 10.38
N ALA A 67 13.18 1.35 9.10
CA ALA A 67 13.25 2.28 7.97
C ALA A 67 11.84 2.70 7.54
N LYS A 68 11.65 4.00 7.30
CA LYS A 68 10.38 4.56 6.81
C LYS A 68 10.47 4.90 5.34
N THR A 69 9.49 4.45 4.56
CA THR A 69 9.36 4.76 3.14
C THR A 69 8.00 5.41 2.88
N ARG A 70 7.99 6.61 2.30
CA ARG A 70 6.75 7.26 1.86
C ARG A 70 6.25 6.64 0.56
N VAL A 71 4.97 6.31 0.52
CA VAL A 71 4.33 5.69 -0.64
C VAL A 71 2.92 6.20 -0.87
N CYS A 72 2.46 6.10 -2.11
CA CYS A 72 1.07 6.31 -2.50
C CYS A 72 0.44 5.00 -3.00
N LEU A 73 -0.88 4.85 -2.84
CA LEU A 73 -1.61 3.71 -3.42
C LEU A 73 -1.59 3.76 -4.93
N GLN A 74 -0.94 2.82 -5.57
CA GLN A 74 -0.98 2.69 -7.02
C GLN A 74 -2.20 1.91 -7.47
N GLU A 75 -2.45 0.76 -6.86
CA GLU A 75 -3.56 -0.13 -7.19
C GLU A 75 -4.06 -0.86 -5.95
N VAL A 76 -5.36 -1.08 -5.84
CA VAL A 76 -5.98 -1.93 -4.83
C VAL A 76 -6.79 -3.00 -5.55
N GLN A 77 -6.43 -4.26 -5.33
CA GLN A 77 -7.12 -5.40 -5.91
C GLN A 77 -8.12 -5.95 -4.91
N TRP A 78 -9.39 -5.94 -5.31
CA TRP A 78 -10.49 -6.51 -4.55
C TRP A 78 -10.78 -7.93 -5.03
N ASP A 79 -11.47 -8.70 -4.21
CA ASP A 79 -12.11 -9.93 -4.67
C ASP A 79 -13.25 -9.62 -5.66
N SER A 80 -13.83 -10.67 -6.24
CA SER A 80 -14.90 -10.52 -7.23
C SER A 80 -16.19 -9.92 -6.67
N MET A 81 -16.38 -9.95 -5.34
CA MET A 81 -17.56 -9.43 -4.65
C MET A 81 -17.36 -8.00 -4.12
N GLY A 82 -16.11 -7.55 -4.03
CA GLY A 82 -15.72 -6.28 -3.41
C GLY A 82 -15.64 -6.34 -1.88
N ASP A 83 -15.65 -7.53 -1.28
CA ASP A 83 -15.68 -7.68 0.18
C ASP A 83 -14.28 -7.56 0.78
N ASP A 84 -13.32 -8.27 0.18
CA ASP A 84 -11.95 -8.35 0.66
C ASP A 84 -10.94 -7.69 -0.29
N ILE A 85 -9.97 -6.97 0.29
CA ILE A 85 -8.77 -6.54 -0.43
C ILE A 85 -7.80 -7.73 -0.48
N LEU A 86 -7.45 -8.14 -1.69
CA LEU A 86 -6.57 -9.28 -1.96
C LEU A 86 -5.11 -8.90 -2.10
N HIS A 87 -4.83 -7.70 -2.62
CA HIS A 87 -3.48 -7.20 -2.85
C HIS A 87 -3.48 -5.68 -2.97
N VAL A 88 -2.34 -5.05 -2.64
CA VAL A 88 -2.13 -3.63 -2.87
C VAL A 88 -0.78 -3.38 -3.52
N GLU A 89 -0.76 -2.48 -4.51
CA GLU A 89 0.46 -1.93 -5.08
C GLU A 89 0.70 -0.53 -4.54
N PHE A 90 1.91 -0.30 -4.03
CA PHE A 90 2.40 0.99 -3.58
C PHE A 90 3.45 1.53 -4.54
N LEU A 91 3.37 2.84 -4.82
CA LEU A 91 4.38 3.58 -5.55
C LEU A 91 5.19 4.44 -4.58
N ARG A 92 6.52 4.32 -4.61
CA ARG A 92 7.44 5.16 -3.83
C ARG A 92 7.27 6.62 -4.23
N ASP A 93 7.11 7.47 -3.22
CA ASP A 93 7.04 8.91 -3.38
C ASP A 93 8.28 9.54 -2.74
N ALA A 94 9.40 9.44 -3.49
CA ALA A 94 10.73 9.75 -2.98
C ALA A 94 10.93 11.24 -2.63
N ASP A 95 10.26 12.13 -3.35
CA ASP A 95 10.38 13.59 -3.22
C ASP A 95 9.08 14.28 -2.82
N GLY A 96 8.00 13.53 -2.59
CA GLY A 96 6.68 14.07 -2.22
C GLY A 96 5.86 14.62 -3.39
N SER A 97 6.40 14.56 -4.62
CA SER A 97 5.75 15.12 -5.81
C SER A 97 4.48 14.37 -6.16
N ILE A 98 4.47 13.04 -6.04
CA ILE A 98 3.33 12.19 -6.40
C ILE A 98 2.16 12.47 -5.45
N PHE A 99 2.43 12.62 -4.16
CA PHE A 99 1.41 12.98 -3.18
C PHE A 99 0.82 14.37 -3.46
N ALA A 100 1.66 15.35 -3.77
CA ALA A 100 1.21 16.71 -4.08
C ALA A 100 0.34 16.75 -5.33
N GLU A 101 0.75 16.09 -6.41
CA GLU A 101 0.00 16.01 -7.66
C GLU A 101 -1.37 15.35 -7.45
N ARG A 102 -1.41 14.22 -6.74
CA ARG A 102 -2.66 13.50 -6.48
C ARG A 102 -3.60 14.25 -5.54
N LYS A 103 -3.05 14.98 -4.57
CA LYS A 103 -3.83 15.86 -3.70
C LYS A 103 -4.50 16.96 -4.51
N ALA A 104 -3.75 17.65 -5.37
CA ALA A 104 -4.28 18.71 -6.22
C ALA A 104 -5.37 18.20 -7.17
N LYS A 105 -5.18 17.00 -7.74
CA LYS A 105 -6.19 16.38 -8.60
C LYS A 105 -7.48 16.02 -7.85
N ALA A 106 -7.38 15.48 -6.65
CA ALA A 106 -8.55 15.15 -5.84
C ALA A 106 -9.35 16.40 -5.45
N GLU A 107 -8.67 17.50 -5.10
CA GLU A 107 -9.32 18.79 -4.78
C GLU A 107 -10.02 19.38 -6.00
N ALA A 108 -9.47 19.22 -7.20
CA ALA A 108 -10.07 19.72 -8.45
C ALA A 108 -11.26 18.90 -8.97
N GLU A 109 -11.45 17.65 -8.51
CA GLU A 109 -12.61 16.81 -8.88
C GLU A 109 -13.81 17.01 -7.93
N GLU A 110 -13.61 17.67 -6.79
CA GLU A 110 -14.66 18.00 -5.82
C GLU A 110 -15.35 19.35 -6.10
N ASP A 111 -14.78 20.19 -6.98
CA ASP A 111 -15.34 21.47 -7.48
C ASP A 111 -16.14 21.29 -8.79
#